data_AF-B8HZG9-F1
#
_entry.id   AF-B8HZG9-F1
#
_cell.length_a   1.000
_cell.length_b   1.000
_cell.length_c   1.000
_cell.angle_alpha   90.00
_cell.angle_beta   90.00
_cell.angle_gamma   90.00
#
_symmetry.space_group_name_H-M   'P 1'
#
loop_
_entity.id
_entity.type
_entity.pdbx_description
1 polymer ?
#
loop_
_entity_poly.entity_id
_entity_poly.type
_entity_poly.pdbx_seq_one_letter_code
_entity_poly.pdbx_strand_id
1 'polypeptide(L)' 'MSDNNVEVAVLKGLRELPPERQQEVLDFVDFLKSRTTSNRKSLKGILPDRDLSIEDFQEARRAIWAVEAVE' A
#
# COMPACT_ATOMS: atom_id res chain seq x y z
N MET A 1 18.75 -10.06 24.47
CA MET A 1 19.30 -9.08 23.52
C MET A 1 19.28 -9.73 22.15
N SER A 2 18.20 -9.56 21.42
CA SER A 2 18.09 -10.06 20.05
C SER A 2 17.93 -8.84 19.17
N ASP A 3 19.00 -8.06 19.06
CA ASP A 3 19.07 -7.04 18.01
C ASP A 3 19.06 -7.78 16.68
N ASN A 4 18.01 -7.47 15.93
CA ASN A 4 17.55 -8.17 14.74
C ASN A 4 18.63 -8.26 13.67
N ASN A 5 18.92 -9.48 13.21
CA ASN A 5 19.80 -9.74 12.06
C ASN A 5 19.43 -8.87 10.83
N VAL A 6 18.13 -8.61 10.64
CA VAL A 6 17.62 -7.80 9.53
C VAL A 6 18.00 -6.32 9.67
N GLU A 7 17.90 -5.74 10.86
CA GLU A 7 18.24 -4.33 11.07
C GLU A 7 19.72 -4.06 10.79
N VAL A 8 20.59 -4.94 11.31
CA VAL A 8 22.03 -4.86 11.08
C VAL A 8 22.36 -5.02 9.59
N ALA A 9 21.69 -5.94 8.89
CA ALA A 9 21.88 -6.14 7.45
C ALA A 9 21.43 -4.92 6.63
N VAL A 10 20.28 -4.33 6.97
CA VAL A 10 19.75 -3.12 6.32
C VAL A 10 20.69 -1.94 6.53
N LEU A 11 21.18 -1.72 7.76
CA LEU A 11 22.12 -0.63 8.06
C LEU A 11 23.45 -0.80 7.33
N LYS A 12 23.96 -2.03 7.23
CA LYS A 12 25.18 -2.31 6.46
C LYS A 12 24.97 -1.99 4.98
N GLY A 13 23.90 -2.49 4.37
CA GLY A 13 23.58 -2.21 2.96
C GLY A 13 23.37 -0.72 2.70
N LEU A 14 22.67 -0.01 3.59
CA LEU A 14 22.40 1.42 3.44
C LEU A 14 23.68 2.26 3.40
N ARG A 15 24.68 1.92 4.23
CA ARG A 15 25.97 2.64 4.28
C ARG A 15 26.82 2.45 3.04
N GLU A 16 26.61 1.36 2.29
CA GLU A 16 27.33 1.06 1.06
C GLU A 16 26.68 1.72 -0.18
N LEU A 17 25.46 2.24 -0.05
CA LEU A 17 24.73 2.92 -1.13
C LEU A 17 25.15 4.38 -1.30
N PRO A 18 25.11 4.92 -2.53
CA PRO A 18 25.28 6.35 -2.78
C PRO A 18 24.09 7.17 -2.21
N PRO A 19 24.26 8.47 -1.94
CA PRO A 19 23.26 9.31 -1.26
C PRO A 19 21.87 9.27 -1.89
N GLU A 20 21.78 9.22 -3.21
CA GLU A 20 20.52 9.20 -3.95
C GLU A 20 19.74 7.91 -3.66
N ARG A 21 20.44 6.78 -3.56
CA ARG A 21 19.86 5.47 -3.25
C ARG A 21 19.51 5.34 -1.77
N GLN A 22 20.21 6.04 -0.88
CA GLN A 22 19.84 6.10 0.53
C GLN A 22 18.48 6.79 0.73
N GLN A 23 18.20 7.82 -0.07
CA GLN A 23 16.89 8.47 -0.06
C GLN A 23 15.77 7.53 -0.52
N GLU A 24 16.00 6.73 -1.57
CA GLU A 24 15.02 5.71 -2.01
C GLU A 24 14.67 4.69 -0.90
N VAL A 25 15.64 4.34 -0.04
CA VAL A 25 15.38 3.45 1.10
C VAL A 25 14.51 4.13 2.15
N LEU A 26 14.72 5.42 2.43
CA LEU A 26 13.86 6.19 3.33
C LEU A 26 12.42 6.27 2.79
N ASP A 27 12.28 6.58 1.51
CA ASP A 27 10.99 6.67 0.84
C ASP A 27 10.25 5.32 0.89
N PHE A 28 10.97 4.20 0.71
CA PHE A 28 10.42 2.86 0.82
C PHE A 28 9.95 2.52 2.24
N VAL A 29 10.72 2.92 3.26
CA VAL A 29 10.33 2.72 4.67
C VAL A 29 9.04 3.49 4.97
N ASP A 30 8.93 4.73 4.51
CA ASP A 30 7.73 5.54 4.73
C ASP A 30 6.52 5.02 3.95
N PHE A 31 6.74 4.52 2.72
CA PHE A 31 5.72 3.76 1.99
C PHE A 31 5.23 2.55 2.80
N LEU A 32 6.12 1.74 3.38
CA LEU A 32 5.72 0.59 4.18
C LEU A 32 4.90 0.99 5.41
N LYS A 33 5.28 2.07 6.12
CA LYS A 33 4.50 2.63 7.25
C LYS A 33 3.11 3.11 6.83
N SER A 34 2.99 3.71 5.66
CA SER A 34 1.68 4.15 5.14
C SER A 34 0.75 2.97 4.81
N ARG A 35 1.30 1.82 4.42
CA ARG A 35 0.51 0.62 4.13
C ARG A 35 0.06 -0.13 5.37
N THR A 36 0.80 -0.06 6.47
CA THR A 36 0.41 -0.70 7.75
C THR A 36 -0.67 0.09 8.49
N THR A 37 -0.82 1.38 8.20
CA THR A 37 -1.86 2.25 8.78
C THR A 37 -3.17 2.26 7.98
N SER A 38 -3.23 1.55 6.85
CA SER A 38 -4.47 1.35 6.10
C SER A 38 -5.42 0.46 6.91
N ASN A 39 -6.29 1.09 7.70
CA ASN A 39 -7.50 0.49 8.26
C ASN A 39 -8.44 0.05 7.12
N ARG A 40 -8.08 -1.01 6.39
CA ARG A 40 -9.03 -1.69 5.49
C ARG A 40 -10.05 -2.32 6.40
N LYS A 41 -11.17 -1.63 6.63
CA LYS A 41 -12.33 -2.24 7.27
C LYS A 41 -12.66 -3.48 6.47
N SER A 42 -12.67 -4.62 7.14
CA SER A 42 -13.06 -5.87 6.50
C SER A 42 -14.45 -5.66 5.88
N LEU A 43 -14.59 -5.94 4.59
CA LEU A 43 -15.89 -5.91 3.91
C LEU A 43 -16.77 -7.10 4.31
N LYS A 44 -16.23 -8.03 5.14
CA LYS A 44 -16.93 -9.20 5.67
C LYS A 44 -18.10 -8.76 6.53
N GLY A 45 -19.32 -8.99 6.05
CA GLY A 45 -20.58 -8.59 6.69
C GLY A 45 -21.19 -7.27 6.18
N ILE A 46 -20.47 -6.51 5.34
CA ILE A 46 -20.99 -5.32 4.65
C ILE A 46 -21.41 -5.70 3.22
N LEU A 47 -20.59 -6.50 2.54
CA LEU A 47 -20.93 -7.04 1.23
C LEU A 47 -21.80 -8.28 1.44
N PRO A 48 -23.06 -8.29 0.96
CA PRO A 48 -23.87 -9.50 0.97
C PRO A 48 -23.16 -10.60 0.17
N ASP A 49 -23.40 -11.86 0.53
CA ASP A 49 -22.85 -13.03 -0.14
C ASP A 49 -23.51 -13.17 -1.52
N ARG A 50 -23.10 -12.29 -2.45
CA ARG A 50 -23.62 -12.16 -3.80
C ARG A 50 -22.44 -12.35 -4.76
N ASP A 51 -22.65 -13.21 -5.74
CA ASP A 51 -21.71 -13.35 -6.85
C ASP A 51 -21.62 -12.02 -7.60
N LEU A 52 -20.46 -11.37 -7.48
CA LEU A 52 -20.13 -10.18 -8.24
C LEU A 52 -19.71 -10.59 -9.64
N SER A 53 -20.41 -10.06 -10.64
CA SER A 53 -20.00 -10.20 -12.02
C SER A 53 -18.89 -9.20 -12.38
N ILE A 54 -18.18 -9.47 -13.47
CA ILE A 54 -17.23 -8.52 -14.05
C ILE A 54 -17.94 -7.20 -14.40
N GLU A 55 -19.22 -7.27 -14.75
CA GLU A 55 -20.05 -6.13 -15.14
C GLU A 55 -20.31 -5.19 -13.95
N ASP A 56 -20.55 -5.74 -12.75
CA ASP A 56 -20.70 -4.98 -11.51
C ASP A 56 -19.42 -4.17 -11.18
N PHE A 57 -18.24 -4.75 -11.44
CA PHE A 57 -16.96 -4.06 -11.22
C PHE A 57 -16.74 -2.92 -12.23
N GLN A 58 -17.12 -3.13 -13.50
CA GLN A 58 -17.00 -2.10 -14.53
C GLN A 58 -17.94 -0.92 -14.24
N GLU A 59 -19.15 -1.20 -13.78
CA GLU A 59 -20.12 -0.17 -13.40
C GLU A 59 -19.67 0.64 -12.19
N ALA A 60 -19.15 -0.02 -11.14
CA ALA A 60 -18.57 0.67 -9.99
C ALA A 60 -17.40 1.57 -10.38
N ARG A 61 -16.50 1.08 -11.26
CA ARG A 61 -15.37 1.87 -11.76
C ARG A 61 -15.81 3.07 -12.60
N ARG A 62 -16.83 2.90 -13.46
CA ARG A 62 -17.44 4.01 -14.21
C ARG A 62 -18.07 5.04 -13.28
N ALA A 63 -18.81 4.60 -12.26
CA ALA A 63 -19.47 5.49 -11.31
C ALA A 63 -18.47 6.35 -10.51
N ILE A 64 -17.34 5.77 -10.10
CA ILE A 64 -16.30 6.51 -9.38
C ILE A 64 -15.64 7.58 -10.26
N TRP A 65 -15.38 7.27 -11.53
CA TRP A 65 -14.73 8.22 -12.45
C TRP A 65 -15.69 9.18 -13.16
N ALA A 66 -16.98 8.85 -13.23
CA ALA A 66 -18.00 9.77 -13.75
C ALA A 66 -18.29 10.93 -12.79
N VAL A 67 -18.01 10.76 -11.48
CA VAL A 67 -18.15 11.82 -10.47
C VAL A 67 -17.06 12.90 -10.59
N GLU A 68 -15.92 12.60 -11.23
CA GLU A 68 -14.84 13.58 -11.47
C GLU A 68 -15.03 14.40 -12.76
N ALA A 69 -16.04 14.09 -13.58
CA ALA A 69 -16.24 14.72 -14.90
C ALA A 69 -17.37 15.76 -14.94
N VAL A 70 -17.90 16.17 -13.77
CA VAL A 70 -18.82 17.31 -13.66
C VAL A 70 -18.08 18.44 -12.93
N GLU A 71 -17.29 19.19 -13.70
CA GLU A 71 -16.84 20.55 -13.36
C GLU A 71 -16.96 21.43 -14.60
#